data_AF-A0A0P9PFD6-F1
#
_entry.id   AF-A0A0P9PFD6-F1
#
_cell.length_a   1.000
_cell.length_b   1.000
_cell.length_c   1.000
_cell.angle_alpha   90.00
_cell.angle_beta   90.00
_cell.angle_gamma   90.00
#
_symmetry.space_group_name_H-M   'P 1'
#
loop_
_entity.id
_entity.type
_entity.pdbx_description
1 polymer ?
#
loop_
_entity_poly.entity_id
_entity_poly.type
_entity_poly.pdbx_seq_one_letter_code
_entity_poly.pdbx_strand_id
1 'polypeptide(L)'
;MNSSLSFALPEDLLCVSKDIEKGVPVDAITCAINRAESVLMLLEDHFESESDRPRLANHVLAAVIWDVRGTLGLIKTLTLHGDTTSVPMDQKGGAV
;
A
#
# COMPACT_ATOMS: atom_id res chain seq x y z
N MET A 1 1.31 16.66 -20.76
CA MET A 1 2.78 16.80 -20.63
C MET A 1 3.25 15.56 -19.89
N ASN A 2 4.03 14.69 -20.54
CA ASN A 2 4.48 13.45 -19.92
C ASN A 2 5.75 13.74 -19.13
N SER A 3 5.59 13.97 -17.82
CA SER A 3 6.70 14.03 -16.88
C SER A 3 7.37 12.66 -16.88
N SER A 4 8.51 12.52 -17.56
CA SER A 4 9.33 11.32 -17.49
C SER A 4 9.80 11.14 -16.04
N LEU A 5 9.21 10.18 -15.34
CA LEU A 5 9.60 9.82 -13.97
C LEU A 5 11.05 9.33 -14.00
N SER A 6 11.98 10.18 -13.56
CA SER A 6 13.39 9.83 -13.39
C SER A 6 13.55 9.21 -12.01
N PHE A 7 13.60 7.87 -11.97
CA PHE A 7 13.90 7.14 -10.75
C PHE A 7 15.44 7.00 -10.64
N ALA A 8 16.06 7.81 -9.77
CA ALA A 8 17.50 7.76 -9.52
C ALA A 8 17.86 6.69 -8.48
N LEU A 9 16.92 6.36 -7.60
CA LEU A 9 17.03 5.36 -6.56
C LEU A 9 15.83 4.41 -6.58
N PRO A 10 15.98 3.14 -6.13
CA PRO A 10 14.86 2.22 -5.98
C PRO A 10 13.72 2.77 -5.13
N GLU A 11 14.05 3.61 -4.13
CA GLU A 11 13.06 4.28 -3.29
C GLU A 11 12.19 5.29 -4.06
N ASP A 12 12.69 5.88 -5.14
CA ASP A 12 11.95 6.83 -5.96
C ASP A 12 10.74 6.17 -6.63
N LEU A 13 10.79 4.86 -6.85
CA LEU A 13 9.68 4.07 -7.39
C LEU A 13 8.50 3.99 -6.42
N LEU A 14 8.76 4.25 -5.14
CA LEU A 14 7.78 4.28 -4.06
C LEU A 14 7.37 5.72 -3.71
N CYS A 15 7.99 6.74 -4.33
CA CYS A 15 7.63 8.13 -4.12
C CYS A 15 6.34 8.48 -4.87
N VAL A 16 5.38 9.01 -4.13
CA VAL A 16 4.14 9.56 -4.67
C VAL A 16 4.46 10.88 -5.38
N SER A 17 4.11 10.99 -6.65
CA SER A 17 4.28 12.24 -7.42
C SER A 17 3.51 13.37 -6.76
N LYS A 18 4.15 14.55 -6.64
CA LYS A 18 3.55 15.75 -6.06
C LYS A 18 2.42 16.35 -6.91
N ASP A 19 2.33 15.94 -8.18
CA ASP A 19 1.35 16.44 -9.14
C ASP A 19 0.10 15.53 -9.25
N ILE A 20 -0.05 14.56 -8.34
CA ILE A 20 -1.18 13.63 -8.36
C ILE A 20 -2.49 14.32 -7.97
N GLU A 21 -3.56 13.97 -8.69
CA GLU A 21 -4.91 14.46 -8.44
C GLU A 21 -5.42 14.06 -7.04
N LYS A 22 -6.19 14.96 -6.41
CA LYS A 22 -6.76 14.73 -5.08
C LYS A 22 -7.68 13.51 -5.10
N GLY A 23 -7.48 12.56 -4.18
CA GLY A 23 -8.25 11.31 -4.05
C GLY A 23 -7.48 10.05 -4.48
N VAL A 24 -6.59 10.16 -5.48
CA VAL A 24 -5.73 9.05 -5.94
C VAL A 24 -4.85 8.45 -4.82
N PRO A 25 -4.29 9.24 -3.87
CA PRO A 25 -3.55 8.67 -2.74
C PRO A 25 -4.41 7.79 -1.82
N VAL A 26 -5.70 8.08 -1.66
CA VAL A 26 -6.63 7.29 -0.82
C VAL A 26 -6.94 5.95 -1.48
N ASP A 27 -7.18 5.95 -2.79
CA ASP A 27 -7.37 4.72 -3.56
C ASP A 27 -6.11 3.84 -3.56
N ALA A 28 -4.94 4.47 -3.65
CA ALA A 28 -3.66 3.77 -3.56
C ALA A 28 -3.43 3.13 -2.17
N ILE A 29 -3.79 3.83 -1.09
CA ILE A 29 -3.74 3.28 0.28
C ILE A 29 -4.70 2.10 0.40
N THR A 30 -5.95 2.27 -0.05
CA THR A 30 -6.98 1.22 -0.01
C THR A 30 -6.54 -0.01 -0.80
N CYS A 31 -5.97 0.20 -1.98
CA CYS A 31 -5.42 -0.86 -2.82
C CYS A 31 -4.27 -1.60 -2.11
N ALA A 32 -3.34 -0.87 -1.49
CA ALA A 32 -2.24 -1.47 -0.76
C ALA A 32 -2.71 -2.28 0.46
N ILE A 33 -3.71 -1.79 1.19
CA ILE A 33 -4.34 -2.54 2.31
C ILE A 33 -4.96 -3.83 1.79
N ASN A 34 -5.81 -3.77 0.77
CA ASN A 34 -6.48 -4.94 0.20
C ASN A 34 -5.47 -6.00 -0.30
N ARG A 35 -4.34 -5.56 -0.87
CA ARG A 35 -3.25 -6.46 -1.27
C ARG A 35 -2.64 -7.16 -0.07
N ALA A 36 -2.31 -6.44 1.00
CA ALA A 36 -1.74 -7.03 2.21
C ALA A 36 -2.72 -8.04 2.85
N GLU A 37 -4.00 -7.69 2.94
CA GLU A 37 -5.05 -8.56 3.46
C GLU A 37 -5.19 -9.84 2.62
N SER A 38 -5.20 -9.73 1.29
CA SER A 38 -5.29 -10.90 0.40
C SER A 38 -4.13 -11.87 0.60
N VAL A 39 -2.91 -11.35 0.75
CA VAL A 39 -1.71 -12.18 0.97
C VAL A 39 -1.76 -12.87 2.34
N LEU A 40 -2.21 -12.18 3.38
CA LEU A 40 -2.38 -12.76 4.72
C LEU A 40 -3.49 -13.82 4.72
N MET A 41 -4.63 -13.56 4.09
CA MET A 41 -5.74 -14.52 4.01
C MET A 41 -5.33 -15.82 3.32
N LEU A 42 -4.56 -15.73 2.23
CA LEU A 42 -4.01 -16.92 1.55
C LEU A 42 -3.02 -17.68 2.43
N LEU A 43 -2.25 -16.96 3.25
CA LEU A 43 -1.30 -17.57 4.19
C LEU A 43 -2.03 -18.25 5.36
N GLU A 44 -3.09 -17.64 5.86
CA GLU A 44 -3.97 -18.19 6.89
C GLU A 44 -4.65 -19.48 6.41
N ASP A 45 -5.27 -19.48 5.23
CA ASP A 45 -5.84 -20.71 4.62
C ASP A 45 -4.79 -21.82 4.48
N HIS A 46 -3.55 -21.46 4.12
CA HIS A 46 -2.46 -22.43 4.03
C HIS A 46 -2.14 -23.06 5.41
N PHE A 47 -2.21 -22.31 6.50
CA PHE A 47 -1.95 -22.81 7.85
C PHE A 47 -3.15 -23.52 8.48
N GLU A 48 -4.38 -23.15 8.11
CA GLU A 48 -5.61 -23.74 8.64
C GLU A 48 -6.08 -24.98 7.86
N SER A 49 -5.65 -25.13 6.60
CA SER A 49 -6.00 -26.29 5.79
C SER A 49 -5.56 -27.61 6.44
N GLU A 50 -6.43 -28.63 6.37
CA GLU A 50 -6.15 -29.94 6.96
C GLU A 50 -4.85 -30.56 6.43
N SER A 51 -4.29 -31.47 7.25
CA SER A 51 -2.98 -32.14 7.16
C SER A 51 -2.53 -32.69 5.79
N ASP A 52 -3.43 -32.73 4.80
CA ASP A 52 -3.18 -33.24 3.44
C ASP A 52 -2.47 -32.24 2.54
N ARG A 53 -2.39 -30.94 2.90
CA ARG A 53 -1.61 -29.96 2.12
C ARG A 53 -0.15 -29.90 2.60
N PRO A 54 0.84 -30.11 1.70
CA PRO A 54 2.24 -29.98 2.08
C PRO A 54 2.57 -28.54 2.47
N ARG A 55 3.28 -28.36 3.60
CA ARG A 55 3.68 -27.04 4.08
C ARG A 55 4.54 -26.31 3.03
N LEU A 56 4.26 -25.01 2.82
CA LEU A 56 5.12 -24.15 2.02
C LEU A 56 6.55 -24.16 2.55
N ALA A 57 7.51 -24.18 1.64
CA ALA A 57 8.92 -24.13 2.01
C ALA A 57 9.23 -22.81 2.75
N ASN A 58 10.16 -22.87 3.72
CA ASN A 58 10.48 -21.71 4.56
C ASN A 58 10.88 -20.46 3.77
N HIS A 59 11.54 -20.61 2.62
CA HIS A 59 11.91 -19.48 1.76
C HIS A 59 10.68 -18.81 1.11
N VAL A 60 9.62 -19.58 0.83
CA VAL A 60 8.34 -19.05 0.33
C VAL A 60 7.64 -18.26 1.44
N LEU A 61 7.57 -18.82 2.64
CA LEU A 61 7.01 -18.12 3.81
C LEU A 61 7.76 -16.81 4.10
N ALA A 62 9.09 -16.84 4.02
CA ALA A 62 9.92 -15.65 4.19
C ALA A 62 9.65 -14.59 3.10
N ALA A 63 9.48 -15.01 1.84
CA ALA A 63 9.14 -14.12 0.73
C ALA A 63 7.75 -13.47 0.91
N VAL A 64 6.76 -14.23 1.37
CA VAL A 64 5.42 -13.71 1.68
C VAL A 64 5.48 -12.66 2.79
N ILE A 65 6.20 -12.94 3.88
CA ILE A 65 6.38 -11.96 4.98
C ILE A 65 7.08 -10.70 4.46
N TRP A 66 8.06 -10.86 3.56
CA TRP A 66 8.76 -9.73 2.94
C TRP A 66 7.82 -8.87 2.08
N ASP A 67 6.95 -9.48 1.28
CA ASP A 67 5.95 -8.76 0.46
C ASP A 67 4.98 -7.93 1.33
N VAL A 68 4.45 -8.52 2.40
CA VAL A 68 3.57 -7.81 3.33
C VAL A 68 4.31 -6.63 4.00
N ARG A 69 5.57 -6.82 4.42
CA ARG A 69 6.40 -5.73 4.96
C ARG A 69 6.62 -4.59 3.95
N GLY A 70 6.85 -4.93 2.68
CA GLY A 70 6.96 -3.94 1.60
C GLY A 70 5.67 -3.14 1.42
N THR A 71 4.53 -3.83 1.42
CA THR A 71 3.20 -3.21 1.29
C THR A 71 2.89 -2.28 2.47
N LEU A 72 3.24 -2.66 3.71
CA LEU A 72 3.14 -1.78 4.88
C LEU A 72 4.03 -0.54 4.76
N GLY A 73 5.22 -0.67 4.19
CA GLY A 73 6.11 0.46 3.88
C GLY A 73 5.50 1.44 2.87
N LEU A 74 4.83 0.91 1.85
CA LEU A 74 4.10 1.71 0.86
C LEU A 74 2.92 2.44 1.48
N ILE A 75 2.10 1.76 2.30
CA ILE A 75 0.98 2.38 3.02
C ILE A 75 1.48 3.53 3.88
N LYS A 76 2.55 3.33 4.67
CA LYS A 76 3.14 4.38 5.50
C LYS A 76 3.57 5.60 4.67
N THR A 77 4.20 5.36 3.53
CA THR A 77 4.67 6.44 2.62
C THR A 77 3.49 7.23 2.06
N LEU A 78 2.46 6.54 1.58
CA LEU A 78 1.25 7.16 1.04
C LEU A 78 0.50 7.96 2.13
N THR A 79 0.37 7.42 3.34
CA THR A 79 -0.29 8.10 4.46
C THR A 79 0.46 9.36 4.87
N LEU A 80 1.80 9.31 4.99
CA LEU A 80 2.61 10.50 5.30
C LEU A 80 2.51 11.57 4.21
N HIS A 81 2.50 11.16 2.94
CA HIS A 81 2.27 12.08 1.82
C HIS A 81 0.88 12.71 1.89
N GLY A 82 -0.14 11.91 2.19
CA GLY A 82 -1.52 12.37 2.41
C GLY A 82 -1.60 13.41 3.53
N ASP A 83 -1.01 13.14 4.70
CA ASP A 83 -0.98 14.08 5.83
C ASP A 83 -0.34 15.43 5.44
N THR A 84 0.79 15.39 4.73
CA THR A 84 1.52 16.60 4.30
C THR A 84 0.74 17.42 3.26
N THR A 85 -0.09 16.77 2.45
CA THR A 85 -0.82 17.40 1.32
C THR A 85 -2.29 17.68 1.60
N SER A 86 -2.77 17.28 2.78
CA SER A 86 -4.14 17.53 3.24
C SER A 86 -4.34 19.01 3.49
N VAL A 87 -5.26 19.64 2.76
CA VAL A 87 -5.78 20.98 3.11
C VAL A 87 -6.87 20.80 4.16
N PRO A 88 -6.90 21.60 5.25
CA PRO A 88 -8.04 21.61 6.15
C PRO A 88 -9.31 21.90 5.35
N MET A 89 -10.39 21.13 5.57
CA MET A 89 -11.69 21.52 5.03
C MET A 89 -12.06 22.88 5.63
N ASP A 90 -12.03 23.94 4.81
CA ASP A 90 -12.61 25.21 5.20
C ASP A 90 -14.10 24.96 5.43
N GLN A 91 -14.57 25.10 6.68
CA GLN A 91 -16.01 25.04 7.02
C GLN A 91 -16.70 26.25 6.38
N LYS A 92 -16.88 26.24 5.06
CA LYS A 92 -17.67 27.23 4.35
C LYS A 92 -18.93 26.58 3.82
N GLY A 93 -20.01 26.80 4.55
CA GLY A 93 -21.35 26.54 4.01
C GLY A 93 -22.40 26.04 5.00
N GLY A 94 -22.32 26.40 6.29
CA GLY A 94 -23.53 26.42 7.11
C GLY A 94 -24.38 27.63 6.67
N ALA A 95 -25.33 27.40 5.78
CA ALA A 95 -26.34 28.40 5.43
C ALA A 95 -27.13 28.75 6.70
N VAL A 96 -27.02 30.01 7.15
CA VAL A 96 -27.96 30.67 8.07
C VAL A 96 -29.01 31.41 7.27
#